data_AF-A0AAN8K622-F1
#
_entry.id   AF-A0AAN8K622-F1
#
_cell.length_a   1.000
_cell.length_b   1.000
_cell.length_c   1.000
_cell.angle_alpha   90.00
_cell.angle_beta   90.00
_cell.angle_gamma   90.00
#
_symmetry.space_group_name_H-M   'P 1'
#
loop_
_entity.id
_entity.type
_entity.pdbx_description
1 polymer ?
#
loop_
_entity_poly.entity_id
_entity_poly.type
_entity_poly.pdbx_seq_one_letter_code
_entity_poly.pdbx_strand_id
1 'polypeptide(L)'
;MAAIDKVKVLVVGDSGVGKTSFVHLACHSEPYSNPGATIGCSVEVKLHGYKAGLPGEKEYFVELWDIGGSSSHRNSRSIFYNLVNGIILVHDLSNRKSHQNLRKWLAEVLDKGNDKVNNGYDYDPEQFAGNQIPILVIGTKADQAQSLNGNVLSKRSSVAEECGADEFNIDCTHMKYLTPGSTNSVKLARFFDKVIERRYSANQGHVSPLTDRRRWKNAHMD
;
A
#
# COMPACT_ATOMS: atom_id res chain seq x y z
N MET A 1 -24.62 1.39 -18.10
CA MET A 1 -23.95 0.82 -16.91
C MET A 1 -23.02 1.88 -16.36
N ALA A 2 -23.14 2.26 -15.08
CA ALA A 2 -22.17 3.14 -14.46
C ALA A 2 -20.84 2.38 -14.31
N ALA A 3 -19.72 2.99 -14.69
CA ALA A 3 -18.42 2.38 -14.51
C ALA A 3 -18.09 2.32 -13.01
N ILE A 4 -17.63 1.16 -12.53
CA ILE A 4 -17.08 1.04 -11.18
C ILE A 4 -15.73 1.76 -11.18
N ASP A 5 -15.57 2.67 -10.22
CA ASP A 5 -14.35 3.45 -10.04
C ASP A 5 -13.20 2.55 -9.55
N LYS A 6 -11.96 2.93 -9.90
CA LYS A 6 -10.78 2.12 -9.57
C LYS A 6 -9.66 2.91 -8.92
N VAL A 7 -8.83 2.20 -8.16
CA VAL A 7 -7.59 2.72 -7.57
C VAL A 7 -6.45 1.75 -7.85
N LYS A 8 -5.27 2.31 -8.13
CA LYS A 8 -4.04 1.57 -8.38
C LYS A 8 -3.17 1.53 -7.12
N VAL A 9 -2.89 0.33 -6.64
CA VAL A 9 -1.99 0.07 -5.50
C VAL A 9 -0.79 -0.72 -5.99
N LEU A 10 0.42 -0.20 -5.79
CA LEU A 10 1.63 -0.96 -6.07
C LEU A 10 1.97 -1.88 -4.91
N VAL A 11 2.43 -3.09 -5.25
CA VAL A 11 3.00 -4.03 -4.28
C VAL A 11 4.46 -4.24 -4.65
N VAL A 12 5.37 -3.76 -3.79
CA VAL A 12 6.81 -3.71 -4.05
C VAL A 12 7.62 -4.27 -2.89
N GLY A 13 8.84 -4.75 -3.20
CA GLY A 13 9.68 -5.50 -2.27
C GLY A 13 10.58 -6.48 -3.02
N ASP A 14 11.60 -7.00 -2.33
CA ASP A 14 12.61 -7.88 -2.94
C ASP A 14 11.99 -9.14 -3.58
N SER A 15 12.72 -9.76 -4.51
CA SER A 15 12.31 -11.05 -5.06
C SER A 15 12.21 -12.13 -3.97
N GLY A 16 11.19 -12.99 -4.02
CA GLY A 16 11.03 -14.11 -3.08
C GLY A 16 10.48 -13.76 -1.69
N VAL A 17 10.14 -12.49 -1.43
CA VAL A 17 9.52 -12.07 -0.15
C VAL A 17 8.03 -12.41 -0.04
N GLY A 18 7.40 -13.01 -1.06
CA GLY A 18 5.99 -13.42 -0.99
C GLY A 18 4.96 -12.36 -1.40
N LYS A 19 5.33 -11.37 -2.22
CA LYS A 19 4.40 -10.38 -2.80
C LYS A 19 3.22 -11.04 -3.53
N THR A 20 3.53 -11.93 -4.48
CA THR A 20 2.53 -12.65 -5.27
C THR A 20 1.61 -13.49 -4.39
N SER A 21 2.15 -14.21 -3.40
CA SER A 21 1.34 -14.95 -2.42
C SER A 21 0.42 -14.06 -1.60
N PHE A 22 0.90 -12.88 -1.18
CA PHE A 22 0.09 -11.91 -0.46
C PHE A 22 -1.04 -11.36 -1.34
N VAL A 23 -0.74 -10.95 -2.57
CA VAL A 23 -1.72 -10.42 -3.53
C VAL A 23 -2.81 -11.46 -3.79
N HIS A 24 -2.43 -12.68 -4.14
CA HIS A 24 -3.36 -13.78 -4.36
C HIS A 24 -4.26 -14.03 -3.15
N LEU A 25 -3.67 -14.10 -1.94
CA LEU A 25 -4.43 -14.31 -0.72
C LEU A 25 -5.40 -13.14 -0.43
N ALA A 26 -4.99 -11.90 -0.68
CA ALA A 26 -5.81 -10.72 -0.48
C ALA A 26 -7.00 -10.66 -1.46
N CYS A 27 -6.84 -11.15 -2.70
CA CYS A 27 -7.89 -11.16 -3.72
C CYS A 27 -8.82 -12.37 -3.61
N HIS A 28 -8.24 -13.56 -3.49
CA HIS A 28 -8.96 -14.83 -3.63
C HIS A 28 -9.32 -15.47 -2.30
N SER A 29 -8.81 -14.94 -1.17
CA SER A 29 -8.99 -15.54 0.15
C SER A 29 -8.57 -17.01 0.17
N GLU A 30 -7.52 -17.38 -0.55
CA GLU A 30 -6.95 -18.72 -0.54
C GLU A 30 -5.42 -18.64 -0.62
N PRO A 31 -4.69 -19.63 -0.06
CA PRO A 31 -3.25 -19.68 -0.22
C PRO A 31 -2.84 -19.97 -1.67
N TYR A 32 -1.77 -19.34 -2.13
CA TYR A 32 -1.22 -19.60 -3.46
C TYR A 32 -0.11 -20.63 -3.41
N SER A 33 -0.33 -21.79 -4.05
CA SER A 33 0.65 -22.86 -4.12
C SER A 33 1.73 -22.56 -5.15
N ASN A 34 2.99 -22.59 -4.72
CA ASN A 34 4.20 -22.49 -5.56
C ASN A 34 4.20 -21.31 -6.56
N PRO A 35 4.17 -20.04 -6.10
CA PRO A 35 4.37 -18.89 -6.97
C PRO A 35 5.72 -18.96 -7.70
N GLY A 36 5.70 -18.81 -9.02
CA GLY A 36 6.89 -18.54 -9.81
C GLY A 36 7.44 -17.13 -9.57
N ALA A 37 8.63 -16.84 -10.12
CA ALA A 37 9.16 -15.48 -10.09
C ALA A 37 8.35 -14.55 -11.01
N THR A 38 7.85 -13.42 -10.49
CA THR A 38 7.17 -12.40 -11.29
C THR A 38 8.17 -11.69 -12.21
N ILE A 39 7.98 -11.84 -13.53
CA ILE A 39 8.71 -11.09 -14.56
C ILE A 39 7.87 -9.87 -14.95
N GLY A 40 8.44 -8.67 -14.84
CA GLY A 40 7.71 -7.43 -15.14
C GLY A 40 6.70 -7.08 -14.06
N CYS A 41 5.41 -7.31 -14.33
CA CYS A 41 4.29 -6.98 -13.45
C CYS A 41 3.14 -7.98 -13.63
N SER A 42 2.48 -8.37 -12.53
CA SER A 42 1.16 -9.00 -12.54
C SER A 42 0.13 -8.07 -11.91
N VAL A 43 -1.13 -8.15 -12.33
CA VAL A 43 -2.23 -7.33 -11.77
C VAL A 43 -3.38 -8.24 -11.38
N GLU A 44 -3.78 -8.17 -10.12
CA GLU A 44 -5.03 -8.74 -9.64
C GLU A 44 -5.98 -7.63 -9.20
N VAL A 45 -7.29 -7.88 -9.27
CA VAL A 45 -8.31 -6.88 -8.95
C VAL A 45 -9.17 -7.41 -7.83
N LYS A 46 -9.22 -6.66 -6.72
CA LYS A 46 -10.12 -6.90 -5.60
C LYS A 46 -11.30 -5.94 -5.66
N LEU A 47 -12.53 -6.47 -5.60
CA LEU A 47 -13.71 -5.65 -5.35
C LEU A 47 -13.73 -5.29 -3.86
N HIS A 48 -13.64 -4.00 -3.54
CA HIS A 48 -13.60 -3.49 -2.17
C HIS A 48 -14.83 -2.64 -1.88
N GLY A 49 -15.56 -2.98 -0.81
CA GLY A 49 -16.67 -2.17 -0.28
C GLY A 49 -16.13 -1.03 0.58
N TYR A 50 -16.05 0.17 0.03
CA TYR A 50 -15.73 1.38 0.78
C TYR A 50 -16.90 1.74 1.68
N LYS A 51 -16.64 2.02 2.96
CA LYS A 51 -17.67 2.35 3.98
C LYS A 51 -18.81 1.32 4.04
N ALA A 52 -18.49 0.03 3.90
CA ALA A 52 -19.48 -1.05 3.94
C ALA A 52 -20.38 -0.95 5.18
N GLY A 53 -21.70 -0.92 4.98
CA GLY A 53 -22.68 -0.78 6.07
C GLY A 53 -22.84 0.63 6.65
N LEU A 54 -22.27 1.66 6.02
CA LEU A 54 -22.36 3.06 6.44
C LEU A 54 -22.91 3.96 5.30
N PRO A 55 -23.46 5.15 5.60
CA PRO A 55 -23.81 6.12 4.56
C PRO A 55 -22.63 6.48 3.66
N GLY A 56 -22.86 6.42 2.34
CA GLY A 56 -21.80 6.61 1.35
C GLY A 56 -21.05 5.34 0.98
N GLU A 57 -21.60 4.16 1.33
CA GLU A 57 -21.14 2.87 0.84
C GLU A 57 -21.05 2.85 -0.70
N LYS A 58 -19.90 2.39 -1.21
CA LYS A 58 -19.67 2.24 -2.65
C LYS A 58 -18.61 1.19 -2.90
N GLU A 59 -18.74 0.48 -4.00
CA GLU A 59 -17.74 -0.48 -4.43
C GLU A 59 -16.68 0.18 -5.32
N TYR A 60 -15.44 -0.23 -5.13
CA TYR A 60 -14.29 0.19 -5.92
C TYR A 60 -13.47 -1.02 -6.36
N PHE A 61 -12.92 -0.97 -7.56
CA PHE A 61 -11.89 -1.90 -7.99
C PHE A 61 -10.53 -1.46 -7.45
N VAL A 62 -9.94 -2.26 -6.57
CA VAL A 62 -8.55 -2.09 -6.12
C VAL A 62 -7.68 -2.96 -7.01
N GLU A 63 -6.92 -2.33 -7.91
CA GLU A 63 -5.91 -3.00 -8.72
C GLU A 63 -4.62 -3.15 -7.89
N LEU A 64 -4.25 -4.38 -7.56
CA LEU A 64 -2.99 -4.73 -6.90
C LEU A 64 -1.95 -5.08 -7.97
N TRP A 65 -1.00 -4.17 -8.17
CA TRP A 65 0.08 -4.32 -9.14
C TRP A 65 1.31 -4.96 -8.46
N ASP A 66 1.47 -6.28 -8.59
CA ASP A 66 2.65 -7.03 -8.13
C ASP A 66 3.83 -6.79 -9.08
N ILE A 67 4.81 -6.01 -8.62
CA ILE A 67 5.98 -5.65 -9.42
C ILE A 67 7.11 -6.66 -9.18
N GLY A 68 7.73 -7.14 -10.26
CA GLY A 68 8.87 -8.06 -10.21
C GLY A 68 10.00 -7.53 -9.32
N GLY A 69 10.38 -8.31 -8.30
CA GLY A 69 11.33 -7.89 -7.26
C GLY A 69 12.82 -8.04 -7.61
N SER A 70 13.15 -8.53 -8.81
CA SER A 70 14.54 -8.78 -9.20
C SER A 70 15.28 -7.48 -9.51
N SER A 71 16.44 -7.26 -8.89
CA SER A 71 17.29 -6.09 -9.14
C SER A 71 17.72 -5.96 -10.60
N SER A 72 17.85 -7.06 -11.34
CA SER A 72 18.20 -7.06 -12.77
C SER A 72 17.19 -6.33 -13.66
N HIS A 73 15.94 -6.17 -13.20
CA HIS A 73 14.89 -5.47 -13.94
C HIS A 73 14.69 -4.02 -13.49
N ARG A 74 15.53 -3.49 -12.59
CA ARG A 74 15.37 -2.15 -11.96
C ARG A 74 15.13 -1.03 -12.97
N ASN A 75 15.93 -0.97 -14.03
CA ASN A 75 15.84 0.10 -15.02
C ASN A 75 14.51 0.10 -15.80
N SER A 76 13.84 -1.05 -15.88
CA SER A 76 12.58 -1.20 -16.61
C SER A 76 11.35 -1.04 -15.71
N ARG A 77 11.49 -1.04 -14.38
CA ARG A 77 10.34 -1.03 -13.46
C ARG A 77 9.61 0.31 -13.39
N SER A 78 10.31 1.41 -13.65
CA SER A 78 9.76 2.77 -13.55
C SER A 78 8.51 2.98 -14.41
N ILE A 79 8.37 2.25 -15.52
CA ILE A 79 7.18 2.29 -16.39
C ILE A 79 5.88 1.95 -15.64
N PHE A 80 5.98 1.15 -14.57
CA PHE A 80 4.83 0.73 -13.76
C PHE A 80 4.47 1.73 -12.66
N TYR A 81 5.30 2.72 -12.36
CA TYR A 81 5.12 3.63 -11.21
C TYR A 81 4.24 4.86 -11.51
N ASN A 82 3.68 4.93 -12.72
CA ASN A 82 2.76 6.00 -13.07
C ASN A 82 1.39 5.84 -12.40
N LEU A 83 0.81 6.98 -11.99
CA LEU A 83 -0.57 7.13 -11.49
C LEU A 83 -0.91 6.24 -10.27
N VAL A 84 0.06 6.05 -9.38
CA VAL A 84 -0.10 5.25 -8.16
C VAL A 84 -0.98 5.97 -7.15
N ASN A 85 -1.89 5.25 -6.51
CA ASN A 85 -2.81 5.79 -5.49
C ASN A 85 -2.48 5.25 -4.09
N GLY A 86 -1.81 4.11 -3.98
CA GLY A 86 -1.32 3.54 -2.72
C GLY A 86 -0.11 2.65 -2.92
N ILE A 87 0.68 2.41 -1.88
CA ILE A 87 1.87 1.55 -1.91
C ILE A 87 1.81 0.55 -0.77
N ILE A 88 2.02 -0.73 -1.09
CA ILE A 88 2.24 -1.80 -0.13
C ILE A 88 3.71 -2.21 -0.23
N LEU A 89 4.44 -2.04 0.87
CA LEU A 89 5.83 -2.46 1.04
C LEU A 89 5.86 -3.84 1.68
N VAL A 90 6.43 -4.83 0.98
CA VAL A 90 6.46 -6.23 1.44
C VAL A 90 7.89 -6.66 1.71
N HIS A 91 8.11 -7.24 2.89
CA HIS A 91 9.38 -7.85 3.25
C HIS A 91 9.18 -9.22 3.89
N ASP A 92 10.24 -10.01 3.92
CA ASP A 92 10.26 -11.33 4.53
C ASP A 92 10.81 -11.20 5.96
N LEU A 93 10.03 -11.67 6.95
CA LEU A 93 10.39 -11.58 8.38
C LEU A 93 11.60 -12.44 8.73
N SER A 94 11.90 -13.49 7.96
CA SER A 94 13.11 -14.30 8.10
C SER A 94 14.34 -13.67 7.45
N ASN A 95 14.16 -12.60 6.67
CA ASN A 95 15.23 -11.93 5.92
C ASN A 95 15.30 -10.43 6.24
N ARG A 96 16.10 -10.08 7.25
CA ARG A 96 16.31 -8.69 7.69
C ARG A 96 16.76 -7.73 6.58
N LYS A 97 17.53 -8.21 5.59
CA LYS A 97 17.98 -7.40 4.46
C LYS A 97 16.80 -6.92 3.61
N SER A 98 15.76 -7.76 3.46
CA SER A 98 14.55 -7.37 2.72
C SER A 98 13.81 -6.20 3.38
N HIS A 99 13.76 -6.16 4.71
CA HIS A 99 13.21 -5.01 5.45
C HIS A 99 14.06 -3.74 5.26
N GLN A 100 15.40 -3.86 5.32
CA GLN A 100 16.31 -2.72 5.08
C GLN A 100 16.14 -2.14 3.67
N ASN A 101 15.88 -2.99 2.68
CA ASN A 101 15.66 -2.59 1.30
C ASN A 101 14.31 -1.89 1.07
N LEU A 102 13.35 -1.94 2.00
CA LEU A 102 12.06 -1.24 1.83
C LEU A 102 12.22 0.27 1.60
N ARG A 103 13.21 0.91 2.25
CA ARG A 103 13.52 2.33 2.01
C ARG A 103 13.96 2.60 0.58
N LYS A 104 14.73 1.67 -0.01
CA LYS A 104 15.17 1.76 -1.41
C LYS A 104 14.00 1.57 -2.37
N TRP A 105 13.12 0.61 -2.09
CA TRP A 105 11.90 0.40 -2.86
C TRP A 105 10.97 1.60 -2.80
N LEU A 106 10.78 2.17 -1.62
CA LEU A 106 9.96 3.36 -1.45
C LEU A 106 10.56 4.56 -2.20
N ALA A 107 11.86 4.82 -2.04
CA ALA A 107 12.54 5.86 -2.79
C ALA A 107 12.41 5.66 -4.31
N GLU A 108 12.59 4.43 -4.80
CA GLU A 108 12.48 4.11 -6.22
C GLU A 108 11.07 4.37 -6.80
N VAL A 109 10.00 4.07 -6.05
CA VAL A 109 8.61 4.34 -6.49
C VAL A 109 8.30 5.84 -6.52
N LEU A 110 8.90 6.61 -5.62
CA LEU A 110 8.60 8.02 -5.43
C LEU A 110 9.50 8.96 -6.22
N ASP A 111 10.70 8.51 -6.58
CA ASP A 111 11.65 9.24 -7.40
C ASP A 111 11.10 9.34 -8.83
N LYS A 112 10.32 10.41 -9.06
CA LYS A 112 9.82 10.80 -10.38
C LYS A 112 10.95 11.46 -11.18
N GLY A 113 11.96 10.66 -11.53
CA GLY A 113 12.88 10.96 -12.63
C GLY A 113 13.77 12.19 -12.43
N ASN A 114 14.50 12.29 -11.32
CA ASN A 114 15.75 13.05 -11.38
C ASN A 114 16.88 12.08 -11.73
N ASP A 115 17.26 12.07 -13.01
CA ASP A 115 18.48 11.47 -13.57
C ASP A 115 19.76 12.15 -13.03
N LYS A 116 19.80 12.48 -11.74
CA LYS A 116 21.05 12.72 -11.03
C LYS A 116 21.36 11.44 -10.30
N VAL A 117 22.34 10.72 -10.84
CA VAL A 117 23.11 9.68 -10.14
C VAL A 117 23.79 10.34 -8.93
N ASN A 118 23.01 10.66 -7.90
CA ASN A 118 23.53 10.86 -6.59
C ASN A 118 23.68 9.47 -5.99
N ASN A 119 24.91 9.10 -5.68
CA ASN A 119 25.26 7.90 -4.91
C ASN A 119 24.69 7.91 -3.47
N GLY A 120 23.63 8.67 -3.21
CA GLY A 120 23.00 8.83 -1.91
C GLY A 120 21.85 7.84 -1.75
N TYR A 121 22.09 6.77 -1.01
CA TYR A 121 21.06 6.03 -0.28
C TYR A 121 20.47 6.87 0.87
N ASP A 122 20.35 8.19 0.67
CA ASP A 122 19.91 9.13 1.68
C ASP A 122 18.39 9.17 1.64
N TYR A 123 17.84 8.33 2.49
CA TYR A 123 16.49 8.48 3.00
C TYR A 123 16.38 9.87 3.66
N ASP A 124 15.64 10.80 3.03
CA ASP A 124 15.36 12.14 3.56
C ASP A 124 13.92 12.21 4.11
N PRO A 125 13.72 12.13 5.44
CA PRO A 125 12.41 12.19 6.10
C PRO A 125 11.57 13.42 5.70
N GLU A 126 12.20 14.56 5.36
CA GLU A 126 11.51 15.81 5.07
C GLU A 126 10.82 15.79 3.69
N GLN A 127 11.35 15.02 2.73
CA GLN A 127 10.69 14.78 1.43
C GLN A 127 9.41 13.93 1.57
N PHE A 128 9.27 13.15 2.65
CA PHE A 128 8.11 12.29 2.89
C PHE A 128 6.95 13.01 3.58
N ALA A 129 7.20 14.08 4.33
CA ALA A 129 6.15 14.85 5.02
C ALA A 129 5.13 15.48 4.05
N GLY A 130 5.50 15.66 2.77
CA GLY A 130 4.62 16.15 1.70
C GLY A 130 4.01 15.07 0.82
N ASN A 131 4.38 13.79 0.99
CA ASN A 131 4.01 12.74 0.06
C ASN A 131 2.66 12.11 0.42
N GLN A 132 1.63 12.39 -0.37
CA GLN A 132 0.22 12.12 -0.05
C GLN A 132 -0.25 10.67 -0.30
N ILE A 133 0.62 9.81 -0.82
CA ILE A 133 0.27 8.43 -1.18
C ILE A 133 0.22 7.57 0.09
N PRO A 134 -0.93 6.95 0.44
CA PRO A 134 -0.99 6.03 1.57
C PRO A 134 -0.04 4.84 1.41
N ILE A 135 0.62 4.48 2.51
CA ILE A 135 1.57 3.37 2.60
C ILE A 135 1.06 2.34 3.61
N LEU A 136 1.30 1.06 3.33
CA LEU A 136 1.11 -0.08 4.23
C LEU A 136 2.35 -0.96 4.19
N VAL A 137 2.81 -1.46 5.34
CA VAL A 137 3.96 -2.37 5.44
C VAL A 137 3.49 -3.77 5.83
N ILE A 138 3.98 -4.79 5.12
CA ILE A 138 3.62 -6.19 5.33
C ILE A 138 4.87 -7.04 5.52
N GLY A 139 4.96 -7.68 6.69
CA GLY A 139 5.96 -8.70 6.97
C GLY A 139 5.41 -10.10 6.67
N THR A 140 5.95 -10.80 5.68
CA THR A 140 5.54 -12.16 5.31
C THR A 140 6.39 -13.22 6.01
N LYS A 141 5.98 -14.49 5.87
CA LYS A 141 6.66 -15.66 6.46
C LYS A 141 6.75 -15.57 7.99
N ALA A 142 5.66 -15.13 8.61
CA ALA A 142 5.57 -14.99 10.06
C ALA A 142 5.78 -16.32 10.81
N ASP A 143 5.47 -17.44 10.17
CA ASP A 143 5.78 -18.80 10.61
C ASP A 143 7.30 -19.07 10.74
N GLN A 144 8.11 -18.46 9.88
CA GLN A 144 9.57 -18.68 9.80
C GLN A 144 10.36 -17.69 10.68
N ALA A 145 9.73 -16.61 11.12
CA ALA A 145 10.34 -15.55 11.92
C ALA A 145 10.78 -16.01 13.32
N GLN A 146 10.20 -17.11 13.83
CA GLN A 146 10.37 -17.58 15.20
C GLN A 146 11.80 -18.05 15.55
N SER A 147 12.70 -18.18 14.56
CA SER A 147 14.09 -18.60 14.78
C SER A 147 15.10 -17.47 14.98
N LEU A 148 14.70 -16.20 14.88
CA LEU A 148 15.61 -15.03 14.94
C LEU A 148 15.54 -14.23 16.25
N ASN A 149 15.03 -14.81 17.34
CA ASN A 149 15.04 -14.22 18.68
C ASN A 149 16.44 -14.24 19.33
N GLY A 150 17.44 -13.71 18.62
CA GLY A 150 18.78 -13.46 19.11
C GLY A 150 19.18 -12.03 18.78
N ASN A 151 18.98 -11.12 19.74
CA ASN A 151 19.66 -9.83 19.91
C ASN A 151 20.25 -9.16 18.66
N VAL A 152 19.58 -8.11 18.15
CA VAL A 152 20.10 -6.72 18.12
C VAL A 152 18.91 -5.80 17.86
N LEU A 153 18.41 -5.15 18.92
CA LEU A 153 17.66 -3.89 18.85
C LEU A 153 18.53 -2.87 18.14
N SER A 154 18.41 -2.79 16.81
CA SER A 154 18.89 -1.63 16.08
C SER A 154 17.92 -0.50 16.39
N LYS A 155 18.40 0.52 17.10
CA LYS A 155 17.79 1.84 17.39
C LYS A 155 17.26 2.63 16.17
N ARG A 156 16.96 1.98 15.04
CA ARG A 156 16.40 2.62 13.85
C ARG A 156 14.90 2.35 13.82
N SER A 157 14.12 3.40 13.62
CA SER A 157 12.69 3.35 13.38
C SER A 157 12.34 2.34 12.28
N SER A 158 11.18 1.69 12.38
CA SER A 158 10.67 0.90 11.26
C SER A 158 10.31 1.84 10.10
N VAL A 159 10.29 1.32 8.86
CA VAL A 159 9.86 2.15 7.72
C VAL A 159 8.37 2.55 7.87
N ALA A 160 7.60 1.77 8.63
CA ALA A 160 6.20 2.07 8.92
C ALA A 160 6.09 3.30 9.85
N GLU A 161 6.86 3.35 10.93
CA GLU A 161 6.91 4.50 11.85
C GLU A 161 7.32 5.78 11.12
N GLU A 162 8.37 5.67 10.31
CA GLU A 162 8.89 6.71 9.44
C GLU A 162 7.85 7.29 8.47
N CYS A 163 6.95 6.46 7.96
CA CYS A 163 5.90 6.86 7.02
C CYS A 163 4.56 7.18 7.71
N GLY A 164 4.43 7.02 9.03
CA GLY A 164 3.14 7.02 9.73
C GLY A 164 2.16 5.98 9.14
N ALA A 165 2.68 4.83 8.72
CA ALA A 165 1.94 3.75 8.08
C ALA A 165 1.56 2.66 9.10
N ASP A 166 0.43 2.00 8.84
CA ASP A 166 0.10 0.76 9.53
C ASP A 166 1.06 -0.36 9.07
N GLU A 167 1.39 -1.28 9.97
CA GLU A 167 2.14 -2.50 9.66
C GLU A 167 1.43 -3.74 10.23
N PHE A 168 1.54 -4.88 9.54
CA PHE A 168 1.16 -6.18 10.08
C PHE A 168 1.95 -7.34 9.48
N ASN A 169 1.97 -8.45 10.22
CA ASN A 169 2.67 -9.67 9.85
C ASN A 169 1.68 -10.75 9.39
N ILE A 170 2.09 -11.53 8.40
CA ILE A 170 1.28 -12.57 7.78
C ILE A 170 2.09 -13.82 7.45
N ASP A 171 1.45 -14.97 7.61
CA ASP A 171 1.83 -16.18 6.89
C ASP A 171 0.83 -16.37 5.74
N CYS A 172 1.33 -16.18 4.51
CA CYS A 172 0.50 -16.24 3.30
C CYS A 172 0.00 -17.66 2.97
N THR A 173 0.48 -18.69 3.69
CA THR A 173 0.00 -20.06 3.54
C THR A 173 -1.28 -20.34 4.34
N HIS A 174 -1.71 -19.40 5.20
CA HIS A 174 -2.88 -19.57 6.06
C HIS A 174 -3.88 -18.42 5.94
N MET A 175 -5.13 -18.74 5.57
CA MET A 175 -6.20 -17.75 5.39
C MET A 175 -6.58 -16.98 6.66
N LYS A 176 -6.34 -17.56 7.85
CA LYS A 176 -6.67 -16.95 9.15
C LYS A 176 -6.12 -15.54 9.33
N TYR A 177 -5.02 -15.22 8.64
CA TYR A 177 -4.36 -13.92 8.73
C TYR A 177 -5.10 -12.82 7.96
N LEU A 178 -6.05 -13.13 7.08
CA LEU A 178 -6.88 -12.16 6.36
C LEU A 178 -8.38 -12.47 6.43
N THR A 179 -8.80 -13.37 7.31
CA THR A 179 -10.23 -13.62 7.58
C THR A 179 -10.94 -12.31 7.95
N PRO A 180 -12.15 -12.04 7.40
CA PRO A 180 -12.93 -10.87 7.77
C PRO A 180 -13.10 -10.72 9.28
N GLY A 181 -12.90 -9.49 9.79
CA GLY A 181 -12.97 -9.17 11.22
C GLY A 181 -11.66 -9.38 11.98
N SER A 182 -10.66 -10.03 11.39
CA SER A 182 -9.31 -10.08 11.97
C SER A 182 -8.64 -8.69 11.96
N THR A 183 -7.73 -8.43 12.91
CA THR A 183 -6.97 -7.17 12.98
C THR A 183 -6.27 -6.81 11.67
N ASN A 184 -5.69 -7.81 11.00
CA ASN A 184 -5.01 -7.63 9.71
C ASN A 184 -5.99 -7.26 8.60
N SER A 185 -7.15 -7.92 8.52
CA SER A 185 -8.19 -7.58 7.53
C SER A 185 -8.71 -6.15 7.72
N VAL A 186 -8.85 -5.70 8.98
CA VAL A 186 -9.29 -4.34 9.31
C VAL A 186 -8.23 -3.31 8.91
N LYS A 187 -6.95 -3.58 9.19
CA LYS A 187 -5.84 -2.71 8.75
C LYS A 187 -5.78 -2.60 7.23
N LEU A 188 -5.91 -3.72 6.51
CA LEU A 188 -5.92 -3.74 5.05
C LEU A 188 -7.12 -2.98 4.46
N ALA A 189 -8.33 -3.18 5.02
CA ALA A 189 -9.52 -2.44 4.62
C ALA A 189 -9.37 -0.92 4.83
N ARG A 190 -8.87 -0.51 6.00
CA ARG A 190 -8.59 0.91 6.30
C ARG A 190 -7.57 1.51 5.33
N PHE A 191 -6.54 0.75 4.96
CA PHE A 191 -5.59 1.19 3.96
C PHE A 191 -6.27 1.44 2.61
N PHE A 192 -7.12 0.52 2.13
CA PHE A 192 -7.88 0.73 0.88
C PHE A 192 -8.84 1.92 0.96
N ASP A 193 -9.54 2.09 2.08
CA ASP A 193 -10.41 3.25 2.31
C ASP A 193 -9.61 4.55 2.22
N LYS A 194 -8.43 4.62 2.88
CA LYS A 194 -7.54 5.78 2.84
C LYS A 194 -7.03 6.06 1.41
N VAL A 195 -6.74 5.04 0.62
CA VAL A 195 -6.37 5.18 -0.80
C VAL A 195 -7.52 5.76 -1.63
N ILE A 196 -8.73 5.25 -1.44
CA ILE A 196 -9.94 5.70 -2.14
C ILE A 196 -10.27 7.14 -1.76
N GLU A 197 -10.28 7.47 -0.47
CA GLU A 197 -10.48 8.83 0.04
C GLU A 197 -9.47 9.79 -0.60
N ARG A 198 -8.17 9.47 -0.57
CA ARG A 198 -7.15 10.35 -1.15
C ARG A 198 -7.34 10.55 -2.66
N ARG A 199 -7.75 9.51 -3.39
CA ARG A 199 -7.94 9.59 -4.85
C ARG A 199 -9.18 10.42 -5.24
N TYR A 200 -10.28 10.25 -4.52
CA TYR A 200 -11.59 10.79 -4.90
C TYR A 200 -12.01 12.04 -4.11
N SER A 201 -11.44 12.30 -2.92
CA SER A 201 -11.64 13.56 -2.20
C SER A 201 -10.96 14.75 -2.89
N ALA A 202 -9.89 14.53 -3.65
CA ALA A 202 -9.27 15.59 -4.46
C ALA A 202 -10.16 16.08 -5.62
N ASN A 203 -11.13 15.26 -6.05
CA ASN A 203 -12.08 15.59 -7.12
C ASN A 203 -13.41 16.16 -6.61
N GLN A 204 -13.71 16.04 -5.32
CA GLN A 204 -14.86 16.69 -4.71
C GLN A 204 -14.39 18.03 -4.16
N GLY A 205 -14.53 19.07 -4.98
CA GLY A 205 -14.27 20.45 -4.58
C GLY A 205 -14.88 20.74 -3.22
N HIS A 206 -14.06 21.30 -2.35
CA HIS A 206 -14.37 21.77 -1.01
C HIS A 206 -15.59 22.70 -1.04
N VAL A 207 -16.82 22.19 -0.86
CA VAL A 207 -17.94 23.03 -0.40
C VAL A 207 -17.75 23.17 1.10
N SER A 208 -17.06 24.22 1.50
CA SER A 208 -16.92 24.61 2.91
C SER A 208 -18.31 24.77 3.54
N PRO A 209 -18.57 24.23 4.76
CA PRO A 209 -19.86 24.40 5.46
C PRO A 209 -20.21 25.85 5.83
N LEU A 210 -19.34 26.82 5.51
CA LEU A 210 -19.50 28.22 5.87
C LEU A 210 -20.28 29.05 4.82
N THR A 211 -20.58 28.50 3.64
CA THR A 211 -21.34 29.24 2.61
C THR A 211 -22.85 29.08 2.70
N ASP A 212 -23.37 28.10 3.44
CA ASP A 212 -24.83 27.88 3.53
C ASP A 212 -25.51 28.82 4.55
N ARG A 213 -24.75 29.30 5.54
CA ARG A 213 -25.27 30.23 6.56
C ARG A 213 -25.53 31.65 6.06
N ARG A 214 -24.95 32.04 4.91
CA ARG A 214 -25.23 33.34 4.25
C ARG A 214 -26.45 33.29 3.35
N ARG A 215 -26.83 32.11 2.84
CA ARG A 215 -28.05 31.96 2.03
C ARG A 215 -29.33 31.94 2.88
N TRP A 216 -29.27 31.39 4.10
CA TRP A 216 -30.42 31.41 5.01
C TRP A 216 -30.76 32.81 5.54
N LYS A 217 -29.75 33.67 5.80
CA LYS A 217 -29.99 35.01 6.36
C LYS A 217 -30.58 36.01 5.36
N ASN A 218 -30.44 35.79 4.05
CA ASN A 218 -30.98 36.69 3.02
C ASN A 218 -32.36 36.24 2.49
N ALA A 219 -32.88 35.09 2.93
CA ALA A 219 -34.18 34.58 2.48
C ALA A 219 -35.34 34.89 3.46
N HIS A 220 -35.05 35.54 4.59
CA HIS A 220 -36.03 35.88 5.65
C HIS A 220 -35.99 37.38 6.03
N MET A 221 -35.48 38.21 5.12
CA MET A 221 -35.60 39.67 5.18
C MET A 221 -36.20 40.13 3.86
N ASP A 222 -37.46 39.78 3.64
CA ASP A 222 -38.42 40.46 2.76
C ASP A 222 -39.84 40.08 3.24
#